data_AF-A0A1S2KYB2-F1
#
_entry.id   AF-A0A1S2KYB2-F1
#
_cell.length_a   1.000
_cell.length_b   1.000
_cell.length_c   1.000
_cell.angle_alpha   90.00
_cell.angle_beta   90.00
_cell.angle_gamma   90.00
#
_symmetry.space_group_name_H-M   'P 1'
#
loop_
_entity.id
_entity.type
_entity.pdbx_description
1 polymer ?
#
loop_
_entity_poly.entity_id
_entity_poly.type
_entity_poly.pdbx_seq_one_letter_code
_entity_poly.pdbx_strand_id
1 'polypeptide(L)'
;MERLTKRTIGCFQYTLKDHNPITGEFNNYDTFFNYSMGIKRLGELEDTNTPKSIDEWHEDDGDCLWWTFPIEEPPYCGSPLDCDFPDYVTHFTKLTLPIETD
;
A
#
# COMPACT_ATOMS: atom_id res chain seq x y z
N MET A 1 1.37 12.77 -0.14
CA MET A 1 1.85 12.42 1.22
C MET A 1 3.24 11.82 1.08
N GLU A 2 4.19 12.16 1.95
CA GLU A 2 5.51 11.54 1.91
C GLU A 2 5.48 10.18 2.61
N ARG A 3 6.18 9.19 2.04
CA ARG A 3 6.32 7.86 2.59
C ARG A 3 7.19 7.86 3.86
N LEU A 4 6.71 7.23 4.93
CA LEU A 4 7.35 7.13 6.24
C LEU A 4 8.14 5.83 6.42
N THR A 5 7.83 4.78 5.65
CA THR A 5 8.52 3.48 5.75
C THR A 5 9.56 3.24 4.65
N LYS A 6 10.56 2.41 4.95
CA LYS A 6 11.50 1.81 3.98
C LYS A 6 11.42 0.29 4.07
N ARG A 7 11.55 -0.39 2.93
CA ARG A 7 11.62 -1.86 2.88
C ARG A 7 12.91 -2.36 3.53
N THR A 8 12.82 -3.47 4.25
CA THR A 8 13.95 -4.14 4.90
C THR A 8 14.07 -5.59 4.43
N ILE A 9 15.24 -6.17 4.62
CA ILE A 9 15.51 -7.58 4.32
C ILE A 9 15.07 -8.41 5.53
N GLY A 10 14.41 -9.54 5.29
CA GLY A 10 14.03 -10.51 6.32
C GLY A 10 12.56 -10.43 6.75
N CYS A 11 12.26 -10.93 7.95
CA CYS A 11 10.89 -11.16 8.42
C CYS A 11 10.11 -9.88 8.80
N PHE A 12 10.80 -8.77 9.08
CA PHE A 12 10.18 -7.52 9.50
C PHE A 12 9.63 -6.68 8.34
N GLN A 13 10.13 -6.91 7.12
CA GLN A 13 9.70 -6.33 5.83
C GLN A 13 9.80 -4.80 5.68
N TYR A 14 9.55 -4.03 6.75
CA TYR A 14 9.58 -2.57 6.78
C TYR A 14 10.27 -2.05 8.04
N THR A 15 10.75 -0.82 7.97
CA THR A 15 11.17 -0.02 9.13
C THR A 15 10.89 1.45 8.83
N LEU A 16 10.97 2.33 9.82
CA LEU A 16 10.87 3.78 9.62
C LEU A 16 12.05 4.29 8.80
N LYS A 17 11.79 5.15 7.80
CA LYS A 17 12.78 5.69 6.86
C LYS A 17 13.97 6.31 7.59
N ASP A 18 13.66 7.13 8.59
CA ASP A 18 14.64 7.94 9.33
C ASP A 18 15.01 7.37 10.71
N HIS A 19 14.59 6.13 11.00
CA HIS A 19 14.95 5.47 12.26
C HIS A 19 16.23 4.67 12.13
N ASN A 20 17.10 4.83 13.13
CA ASN A 20 18.35 4.08 13.27
C ASN A 20 18.36 3.34 14.61
N PRO A 21 18.07 2.03 14.63
CA PRO A 21 17.92 1.27 15.87
C PRO A 21 19.18 1.28 16.72
N ILE A 22 19.02 1.34 18.05
CA ILE A 22 20.12 1.23 19.01
C ILE A 22 19.96 -0.02 19.88
N THR A 23 21.08 -0.57 20.36
CA THR A 23 21.06 -1.72 21.27
C THR A 23 20.29 -1.38 22.54
N GLY A 24 19.32 -2.22 22.90
CA GLY A 24 18.50 -2.02 24.10
C GLY A 24 17.37 -0.99 23.93
N GLU A 25 17.09 -0.52 22.72
CA GLU A 25 15.98 0.39 22.44
C GLU A 25 14.62 -0.17 22.92
N PHE A 26 14.42 -1.47 22.75
CA PHE A 26 13.23 -2.17 23.19
C PHE A 26 13.53 -2.95 24.47
N ASN A 27 12.90 -2.54 25.58
CA ASN A 27 13.11 -3.14 26.91
C ASN A 27 12.55 -4.56 27.04
N ASN A 28 11.61 -4.95 26.17
CA ASN A 28 11.02 -6.28 26.13
C ASN A 28 10.53 -6.62 24.71
N TYR A 29 10.26 -7.91 24.49
CA TYR A 29 9.80 -8.43 23.22
C TYR A 29 8.46 -7.81 22.78
N ASP A 30 7.50 -7.66 23.70
CA ASP A 30 6.16 -7.14 23.37
C ASP A 30 6.22 -5.72 22.79
N THR A 31 7.09 -4.86 23.35
CA THR A 31 7.31 -3.50 22.85
C THR A 31 7.88 -3.52 21.44
N PHE A 32 8.89 -4.36 21.20
CA PHE A 32 9.47 -4.56 19.87
C PHE A 32 8.44 -5.12 18.88
N PHE A 33 7.67 -6.12 19.29
CA PHE A 33 6.70 -6.78 18.44
C PHE A 33 5.56 -5.83 18.04
N ASN A 34 5.00 -5.10 18.99
CA ASN A 34 3.96 -4.09 18.73
C ASN A 34 4.47 -3.00 17.78
N TYR A 35 5.69 -2.50 17.99
CA TYR A 35 6.34 -1.57 17.07
C TYR A 35 6.48 -2.17 15.67
N SER A 36 7.06 -3.37 15.56
CA SER A 36 7.31 -4.02 14.28
C SER A 36 6.01 -4.28 13.51
N MET A 37 4.95 -4.73 14.19
CA MET A 37 3.65 -4.93 13.58
C MET A 37 3.04 -3.62 13.10
N GLY A 38 3.11 -2.56 13.89
CA GLY A 38 2.63 -1.23 13.50
C GLY A 38 3.33 -0.72 12.24
N ILE A 39 4.66 -0.81 12.19
CA ILE A 39 5.44 -0.36 11.03
C ILE A 39 5.19 -1.23 9.80
N LYS A 40 5.04 -2.54 9.98
CA LYS A 40 4.70 -3.44 8.88
C LYS A 40 3.35 -3.07 8.26
N ARG A 41 2.31 -2.88 9.08
CA ARG A 41 0.98 -2.47 8.59
C ARG A 41 1.00 -1.11 7.90
N LEU A 42 1.75 -0.16 8.44
CA LEU A 42 1.94 1.14 7.79
C LEU A 42 2.60 0.99 6.41
N GLY A 43 3.64 0.18 6.29
CA GLY A 43 4.33 -0.06 5.01
C GLY A 43 3.45 -0.75 3.98
N GLU A 44 2.66 -1.75 4.39
CA GLU A 44 1.65 -2.40 3.53
C GLU A 44 0.58 -1.41 3.03
N LEU A 45 0.13 -0.51 3.91
CA LEU A 45 -0.84 0.54 3.55
C LEU A 45 -0.24 1.56 2.57
N GLU A 46 1.00 1.99 2.79
CA GLU A 46 1.70 2.91 1.88
C GLU A 46 1.92 2.29 0.50
N ASP A 47 2.25 0.98 0.43
CA ASP A 47 2.38 0.26 -0.84
C ASP A 47 1.05 0.13 -1.58
N THR A 48 -0.03 -0.16 -0.85
CA THR A 48 -1.37 -0.27 -1.42
C THR A 48 -1.86 1.06 -2.01
N ASN A 49 -1.52 2.17 -1.35
CA ASN A 49 -1.85 3.52 -1.79
C ASN A 49 -0.87 4.10 -2.82
N THR A 50 0.20 3.39 -3.18
CA THR A 50 1.12 3.83 -4.22
C THR A 50 0.54 3.48 -5.59
N PRO A 51 0.28 4.46 -6.47
CA PRO A 51 -0.23 4.18 -7.81
C PRO A 51 0.78 3.35 -8.63
N LYS A 52 0.27 2.33 -9.33
CA LYS A 52 1.02 1.45 -10.23
C LYS A 52 0.60 1.68 -11.67
N SER A 53 1.47 1.39 -12.64
CA SER A 53 1.10 1.47 -14.06
C SER A 53 0.01 0.45 -14.39
N ILE A 54 -0.87 0.76 -15.34
CA ILE A 54 -1.81 -0.22 -15.91
C ILE A 54 -1.13 -1.52 -16.37
N ASP A 55 0.13 -1.44 -16.83
CA ASP A 55 0.91 -2.61 -17.27
C ASP A 55 1.25 -3.59 -16.12
N GLU A 56 1.19 -3.11 -14.88
CA GLU A 56 1.44 -3.93 -13.68
C GLU A 56 0.17 -4.60 -13.15
N TRP A 57 -0.98 -4.34 -13.75
CA TRP A 57 -2.25 -4.95 -13.35
C TRP A 57 -2.34 -6.39 -13.85
N HIS A 58 -2.84 -7.27 -13.00
CA HIS A 58 -3.14 -8.66 -13.33
C HIS A 58 -4.57 -9.01 -12.91
N GLU A 59 -5.17 -10.03 -13.53
CA GLU A 59 -6.55 -10.47 -13.22
C GLU A 59 -6.73 -10.80 -11.73
N ASP A 60 -5.68 -11.31 -11.07
CA ASP A 60 -5.65 -11.61 -9.64
C ASP A 60 -5.75 -10.37 -8.73
N ASP A 61 -5.48 -9.17 -9.25
CA ASP A 61 -5.66 -7.92 -8.52
C ASP A 61 -7.14 -7.52 -8.43
N GLY A 62 -7.97 -8.00 -9.36
CA GLY A 62 -9.40 -7.72 -9.42
C GLY A 62 -9.72 -6.23 -9.59
N ASP A 63 -10.82 -5.81 -8.97
CA ASP A 63 -11.28 -4.42 -9.00
C ASP A 63 -10.31 -3.48 -8.28
N CYS A 64 -10.01 -2.36 -8.92
CA CYS A 64 -9.08 -1.34 -8.45
C CYS A 64 -9.69 0.06 -8.59
N LEU A 65 -9.01 1.04 -7.98
CA LEU A 65 -9.26 2.46 -8.26
C LEU A 65 -8.30 2.91 -9.35
N TRP A 66 -8.84 3.44 -10.44
CA TRP A 66 -8.11 3.84 -11.64
C TRP A 66 -8.01 5.35 -11.75
N TRP A 67 -6.81 5.84 -11.99
CA TRP A 67 -6.44 7.24 -11.94
C TRP A 67 -5.84 7.72 -13.25
N THR A 68 -6.07 9.00 -13.54
CA THR A 68 -5.32 9.78 -14.52
C THR A 68 -4.56 10.87 -13.77
N PHE A 69 -3.31 11.11 -14.17
CA PHE A 69 -2.49 12.17 -13.59
C PHE A 69 -2.20 13.24 -14.65
N PRO A 70 -2.37 14.54 -14.34
CA PRO A 70 -2.86 15.10 -13.08
C PRO A 70 -4.32 14.69 -12.78
N ILE A 71 -4.69 14.66 -11.50
CA ILE A 71 -6.05 14.27 -11.08
C ILE A 71 -7.01 15.40 -11.45
N GLU A 72 -7.90 15.14 -12.40
CA GLU A 72 -8.96 16.06 -12.84
C GLU A 72 -10.35 15.61 -12.40
N GLU A 73 -10.57 14.30 -12.32
CA GLU A 73 -11.84 13.67 -11.95
C GLU A 73 -11.63 12.58 -10.88
N PRO A 74 -12.71 12.15 -10.19
CA PRO A 74 -12.66 10.99 -9.31
C PRO A 74 -12.18 9.72 -10.04
N PRO A 75 -11.58 8.76 -9.33
CA PRO A 75 -11.12 7.53 -9.95
C PRO A 75 -12.30 6.68 -10.44
N TYR A 76 -12.07 5.93 -11.52
CA TYR A 76 -12.96 4.85 -11.91
C TYR A 76 -12.76 3.65 -10.97
N CYS A 77 -13.84 2.97 -10.58
CA CYS A 77 -13.80 1.79 -9.74
C CYS A 77 -14.25 0.58 -10.57
N GLY A 78 -13.37 -0.41 -10.75
CA GLY A 78 -13.63 -1.59 -11.56
C GLY A 78 -12.34 -2.21 -12.10
N SER A 79 -12.40 -2.88 -13.25
CA SER A 79 -11.28 -3.57 -13.87
C SER A 79 -11.20 -3.33 -15.38
N PRO A 80 -10.04 -3.55 -16.03
CA PRO A 80 -9.89 -3.43 -17.49
C PRO A 80 -10.75 -4.42 -18.30
N LEU A 81 -11.41 -5.36 -17.63
CA LEU A 81 -12.32 -6.33 -18.23
C LEU A 81 -13.76 -5.79 -18.35
N ASP A 82 -14.06 -4.63 -17.75
CA ASP A 82 -15.37 -4.01 -17.81
C ASP A 82 -15.67 -3.47 -19.22
N CYS A 83 -16.93 -3.63 -19.68
CA CYS A 83 -17.35 -3.17 -21.01
C CYS A 83 -17.18 -1.66 -21.21
N ASP A 84 -17.34 -0.88 -20.15
CA ASP A 84 -17.26 0.58 -20.13
C ASP A 84 -15.97 1.07 -19.45
N PHE A 85 -14.89 0.27 -19.49
CA PHE A 85 -13.62 0.66 -18.91
C PHE A 85 -13.04 1.89 -19.64
N PRO A 86 -12.68 2.96 -18.92
CA PRO A 86 -12.14 4.17 -19.54
C PRO A 86 -10.77 3.92 -20.19
N ASP A 87 -10.57 4.44 -21.40
CA ASP A 87 -9.30 4.29 -22.15
C ASP A 87 -8.23 5.32 -21.74
N TYR A 88 -8.60 6.31 -20.94
CA TYR A 88 -7.75 7.42 -20.53
C TYR A 88 -7.09 7.25 -19.14
N VAL A 89 -7.45 6.21 -18.39
CA VAL A 89 -6.81 5.92 -17.10
C VAL A 89 -5.45 5.29 -17.32
N THR A 90 -4.48 5.65 -16.49
CA THR A 90 -3.06 5.27 -16.69
C THR A 90 -2.48 4.50 -15.53
N HIS A 91 -3.01 4.71 -14.33
CA HIS A 91 -2.50 4.11 -13.10
C HIS A 91 -3.63 3.53 -12.26
N PHE A 92 -3.30 2.60 -11.38
CA PHE A 92 -4.27 2.06 -10.43
C PHE A 92 -3.70 1.99 -9.01
N THR A 93 -4.60 2.00 -8.03
CA THR A 93 -4.33 1.62 -6.64
C THR A 93 -5.29 0.50 -6.25
N LYS A 94 -4.83 -0.49 -5.50
CA LYS A 94 -5.68 -1.61 -5.06
C LYS A 94 -6.78 -1.13 -4.12
N LEU A 95 -7.96 -1.73 -4.21
CA LEU A 95 -9.05 -1.47 -3.27
C LEU A 95 -8.68 -1.99 -1.87
N THR A 96 -8.73 -1.11 -0.88
CA THR A 96 -8.59 -1.50 0.53
C THR A 96 -9.95 -1.92 1.06
N LEU A 97 -10.12 -3.22 1.31
CA LEU A 97 -11.37 -3.76 1.82
C LEU A 97 -11.60 -3.37 3.29
N PRO A 98 -12.86 -3.13 3.70
CA PRO A 98 -13.19 -2.91 5.09
C PRO A 98 -12.89 -4.17 5.91
N ILE A 99 -12.53 -3.97 7.17
CA ILE A 99 -12.36 -5.06 8.13
C ILE A 99 -13.76 -5.56 8.51
N GLU A 100 -13.99 -6.86 8.36
CA GLU A 100 -15.25 -7.49 8.80
C GLU A 100 -15.42 -7.31 10.31
N THR A 101 -16.62 -6.91 10.73
CA THR A 101 -17.02 -6.91 12.14
C THR A 101 -17.76 -8.21 12.42
N ASP A 102 -17.19 -9.07 13.26
CA ASP A 102 -17.86 -10.26 13.80
C ASP A 102 -19.08 -9.91 14.66
#